data_AF-A0A1V6NW18-F1
#
_entry.id   AF-A0A1V6NW18-F1
#
_cell.length_a   1.000
_cell.length_b   1.000
_cell.length_c   1.000
_cell.angle_alpha   90.00
_cell.angle_beta   90.00
_cell.angle_gamma   90.00
#
_symmetry.space_group_name_H-M   'P 1'
#
loop_
_entity.id
_entity.type
_entity.pdbx_description
1 polymer ?
#
loop_
_entity_poly.entity_id
_entity_poly.type
_entity_poly.pdbx_seq_one_letter_code
_entity_poly.pdbx_strand_id
1 'polypeptide(L)'
;MYGLKQLALLSFMLLSVSAKDPNKTMVGLETSERSHGVDVPIEDCHELDEDEVFTISIKKYCRVFTGPLCTGRNTVLSPGDHSNDDPVPITSIYCHAKRPY
;
A
#
# COMPACT_ATOMS: atom_id res chain seq x y z
N MET A 1 15.10 6.46 57.57
CA MET A 1 14.04 5.51 58.01
C MET A 1 13.03 5.42 56.88
N TYR A 2 12.84 4.19 56.38
CA TYR A 2 11.78 3.61 55.56
C TYR A 2 10.89 4.48 54.66
N GLY A 3 10.91 4.14 53.37
CA GLY A 3 9.69 3.69 52.68
C GLY A 3 9.10 4.64 51.64
N LEU A 4 9.12 4.22 50.37
CA LEU A 4 7.89 3.85 49.64
C LEU A 4 8.24 3.21 48.28
N LYS A 5 7.77 1.97 48.10
CA LYS A 5 7.08 1.44 46.91
C LYS A 5 7.76 1.68 45.55
N GLN A 6 8.43 0.68 44.97
CA GLN A 6 7.78 -0.23 44.00
C GLN A 6 6.59 0.41 43.28
N LEU A 7 6.80 0.97 42.09
CA LEU A 7 5.80 1.19 41.03
C LEU A 7 6.51 1.87 39.86
N ALA A 8 6.83 1.09 38.83
CA ALA A 8 6.92 1.48 37.40
C ALA A 8 7.83 0.50 36.61
N LEU A 9 7.68 -0.81 36.88
CA LEU A 9 7.72 -1.79 35.81
C LEU A 9 6.49 -1.51 34.92
N LEU A 10 6.59 -0.69 33.86
CA LEU A 10 5.57 -0.60 32.78
C LEU A 10 5.93 0.48 31.75
N SER A 11 7.01 0.29 31.02
CA SER A 11 7.17 0.94 29.71
C SER A 11 8.04 0.08 28.79
N PHE A 12 7.72 -1.22 28.77
CA PHE A 12 7.96 -2.03 27.58
C PHE A 12 6.96 -1.50 26.53
N MET A 13 7.32 -0.39 25.88
CA MET A 13 6.69 0.05 24.65
C MET A 13 6.79 -1.13 23.69
N LEU A 14 5.67 -1.83 23.54
CA LEU A 14 5.41 -2.76 22.47
C LEU A 14 5.47 -1.96 21.17
N LEU A 15 6.68 -1.73 20.65
CA LEU A 15 6.90 -1.61 19.23
C LEU A 15 6.58 -2.98 18.65
N SER A 16 5.29 -3.25 18.48
CA SER A 16 4.79 -4.29 17.59
C SER A 16 5.17 -3.88 16.17
N VAL A 17 6.45 -4.04 15.85
CA VAL A 17 6.92 -4.14 14.48
C VAL A 17 6.24 -5.39 13.95
N SER A 18 5.06 -5.21 13.36
CA SER A 18 4.44 -6.26 12.55
C SER A 18 5.48 -6.64 11.51
N ALA A 19 5.94 -7.88 11.56
CA ALA A 19 6.92 -8.38 10.60
C ALA A 19 6.33 -8.17 9.21
N LYS A 20 6.92 -7.23 8.45
CA LYS A 20 6.46 -6.91 7.11
C LYS A 20 6.69 -8.15 6.25
N ASP A 21 5.61 -8.74 5.75
CA ASP A 21 5.70 -9.84 4.79
C ASP A 21 6.51 -9.35 3.60
N PRO A 22 7.72 -9.92 3.35
CA PRO A 22 8.59 -9.45 2.27
C PRO A 22 7.95 -9.65 0.89
N ASN A 23 6.90 -10.47 0.79
CA ASN A 23 6.18 -10.76 -0.44
C ASN A 23 4.97 -9.86 -0.67
N LYS A 24 4.74 -8.85 0.19
CA LYS A 24 3.65 -7.87 -0.01
C LYS A 24 4.18 -6.44 0.07
N THR A 25 3.52 -5.56 -0.67
CA THR A 25 3.71 -4.11 -0.55
C THR A 25 2.39 -3.44 -0.28
N MET A 26 2.41 -2.47 0.63
CA MET A 26 1.26 -1.62 0.89
C MET A 26 1.15 -0.56 -0.20
N VAL A 27 -0.04 -0.43 -0.76
CA VAL A 27 -0.44 0.58 -1.75
C VAL A 27 -1.51 1.46 -1.10
N GLY A 28 -1.32 2.78 -1.12
CA GLY A 28 -2.32 3.74 -0.68
C GLY A 28 -3.20 4.17 -1.84
N LEU A 29 -4.51 4.27 -1.61
CA LEU A 29 -5.50 4.68 -2.59
C LEU A 29 -6.36 5.77 -1.97
N GLU A 30 -6.57 6.85 -2.71
CA GLU A 30 -7.48 7.93 -2.36
C GLU A 30 -8.53 8.05 -3.45
N THR A 31 -9.79 7.86 -3.05
CA THR A 31 -10.97 8.01 -3.89
C THR A 31 -11.83 9.17 -3.38
N SER A 32 -12.90 9.49 -4.12
CA SER A 32 -13.92 10.46 -3.70
C SER A 32 -14.56 10.08 -2.36
N GLU A 33 -14.66 8.78 -2.05
CA GLU A 33 -15.31 8.28 -0.85
C GLU A 33 -14.35 8.14 0.34
N ARG A 34 -13.12 7.65 0.12
CA ARG A 34 -12.19 7.30 1.21
C ARG A 34 -10.72 7.25 0.79
N SER A 35 -9.85 7.40 1.78
CA SER A 35 -8.43 7.08 1.67
C SER A 35 -8.13 5.81 2.47
N HIS A 36 -7.46 4.83 1.86
CA HIS A 36 -7.15 3.56 2.52
C HIS A 36 -5.89 2.89 1.94
N GLY A 37 -5.37 1.91 2.67
CA GLY A 37 -4.23 1.10 2.23
C GLY A 37 -4.67 -0.33 1.90
N VAL A 38 -4.04 -0.92 0.88
CA VAL A 38 -4.22 -2.32 0.47
C VAL A 38 -2.87 -3.02 0.42
N ASP A 39 -2.78 -4.20 1.01
CA ASP A 39 -1.58 -5.05 0.91
C ASP A 39 -1.61 -5.87 -0.37
N VAL A 40 -0.81 -5.46 -1.35
CA VAL A 40 -0.69 -6.06 -2.68
C VAL A 40 0.46 -7.07 -2.69
N PRO A 41 0.22 -8.32 -3.12
CA PRO A 41 1.29 -9.29 -3.36
C PRO A 41 2.31 -8.79 -4.40
N ILE A 42 3.58 -9.07 -4.14
CA ILE A 42 4.68 -8.78 -5.06
C ILE A 42 4.83 -9.94 -6.05
N GLU A 43 5.06 -9.60 -7.32
CA GLU A 43 5.14 -10.53 -8.46
C GLU A 43 3.86 -11.37 -8.69
N ASP A 44 2.71 -10.84 -8.29
CA ASP A 44 1.40 -11.45 -8.57
C ASP A 44 0.37 -10.35 -8.87
N CYS A 45 -0.69 -10.72 -9.59
CA CYS A 45 -1.78 -9.79 -9.92
C CYS A 45 -2.77 -9.69 -8.76
N HIS A 46 -3.22 -8.48 -8.46
CA HIS A 46 -4.21 -8.22 -7.43
C HIS A 46 -5.35 -7.35 -7.96
N GLU A 47 -6.59 -7.75 -7.65
CA GLU A 47 -7.78 -6.94 -7.95
C GLU A 47 -7.95 -5.86 -6.89
N LEU A 48 -8.24 -4.63 -7.33
CA LEU A 48 -8.58 -3.48 -6.48
C LEU A 48 -10.03 -3.04 -6.70
N ASP A 49 -10.51 -3.09 -7.95
CA ASP A 49 -11.87 -2.69 -8.36
C ASP A 49 -12.29 -1.30 -7.86
N GLU A 50 -11.40 -0.30 -8.02
CA GLU A 50 -11.65 1.09 -7.61
C GLU A 50 -11.90 1.97 -8.85
N ASP A 51 -13.10 2.54 -8.97
CA ASP A 51 -13.54 3.27 -10.16
C ASP A 51 -13.01 4.71 -10.26
N GLU A 52 -12.84 5.40 -9.13
CA GLU A 52 -12.48 6.82 -9.07
C GLU A 52 -11.25 7.07 -8.19
N VAL A 53 -10.06 6.67 -8.66
CA VAL A 53 -8.80 6.91 -7.92
C VAL A 53 -8.19 8.26 -8.33
N PHE A 54 -8.07 9.16 -7.36
CA PHE A 54 -7.41 10.46 -7.52
C PHE A 54 -5.92 10.38 -7.22
N THR A 55 -5.56 9.66 -6.16
CA THR A 55 -4.17 9.47 -5.74
C THR A 55 -3.86 8.01 -5.48
N ILE A 56 -2.72 7.54 -6.00
CA ILE A 56 -2.13 6.25 -5.65
C ILE A 56 -0.72 6.45 -5.08
N SER A 57 -0.46 5.87 -3.93
CA SER A 57 0.84 5.90 -3.24
C SER A 57 1.48 4.52 -3.26
N ILE A 58 2.66 4.38 -3.86
CA ILE A 58 3.35 3.09 -4.01
C ILE A 58 4.81 3.12 -3.53
N LYS A 59 5.23 2.05 -2.86
CA LYS A 59 6.61 1.89 -2.35
C LYS A 59 7.51 1.06 -3.28
N LYS A 60 6.92 0.44 -4.30
CA LYS A 60 7.56 -0.41 -5.31
C LYS A 60 7.13 0.04 -6.69
N TYR A 61 7.83 -0.41 -7.72
CA TYR A 61 7.36 -0.23 -9.08
C TYR A 61 6.10 -1.08 -9.26
N CYS A 62 5.01 -0.48 -9.69
CA CYS A 62 3.76 -1.20 -9.92
C CYS A 62 3.21 -0.84 -11.29
N ARG A 63 2.65 -1.84 -11.98
CA ARG A 63 1.86 -1.65 -13.18
C ARG A 63 0.39 -1.67 -12.77
N VAL A 64 -0.33 -0.59 -13.07
CA VAL A 64 -1.77 -0.48 -12.82
C VAL A 64 -2.53 -0.69 -14.10
N PHE A 65 -3.71 -1.30 -14.02
CA PHE A 65 -4.53 -1.72 -15.14
C PHE A 65 -5.97 -1.24 -14.98
N THR A 66 -6.59 -0.86 -16.09
CA THR A 66 -8.02 -0.50 -16.14
C THR A 66 -8.91 -1.72 -16.44
N GLY A 67 -8.36 -2.93 -16.38
CA GLY A 67 -9.06 -4.18 -16.63
C GLY A 67 -8.72 -5.22 -15.57
N PRO A 68 -9.55 -6.26 -15.40
CA PRO A 68 -9.32 -7.30 -14.42
C PRO A 68 -8.13 -8.18 -14.83
N LEU A 69 -7.61 -8.95 -13.88
CA LEU A 69 -6.55 -9.94 -14.05
C LEU A 69 -5.30 -9.37 -14.73
N CYS A 70 -4.99 -8.09 -14.47
CA CYS A 70 -3.84 -7.39 -15.01
C CYS A 70 -3.83 -7.38 -16.55
N THR A 71 -4.99 -7.10 -17.15
CA THR A 71 -5.19 -7.03 -18.59
C THR A 71 -5.62 -5.62 -19.05
N GLY A 72 -5.62 -5.39 -20.37
CA GLY A 72 -6.09 -4.13 -20.95
C GLY A 72 -5.08 -2.97 -20.85
N ARG A 73 -5.60 -1.73 -20.83
CA ARG A 73 -4.80 -0.51 -20.76
C ARG A 73 -4.08 -0.46 -19.42
N ASN A 74 -2.80 -0.12 -19.46
CA ASN A 74 -1.97 -0.09 -18.27
C ASN A 74 -0.90 1.00 -18.33
N THR A 75 -0.34 1.30 -17.16
CA THR A 75 0.82 2.18 -17.01
C THR A 75 1.73 1.68 -15.90
N VAL A 76 3.03 1.90 -16.04
CA VAL A 76 4.03 1.59 -15.00
C VAL A 76 4.27 2.85 -14.19
N LEU A 77 4.09 2.73 -12.88
CA LEU A 77 4.32 3.79 -11.92
C LEU A 77 5.59 3.48 -11.12
N SER A 78 6.45 4.49 -10.98
CA SER A 78 7.61 4.44 -10.09
C SER A 78 7.20 4.62 -8.63
N PRO A 79 8.01 4.20 -7.65
CA PRO A 79 7.76 4.49 -6.24
C PRO A 79 7.51 6.00 -6.01
N GLY A 80 6.48 6.33 -5.23
CA GLY A 80 6.02 7.70 -4.98
C GLY A 80 4.49 7.83 -4.96
N ASP A 81 4.04 9.06 -4.83
CA ASP A 81 2.63 9.44 -4.91
C ASP A 81 2.33 9.94 -6.33
N HIS A 82 1.26 9.43 -6.92
CA HIS A 82 0.79 9.80 -8.25
C HIS A 82 -0.64 10.30 -8.11
N SER A 83 -0.82 11.60 -8.32
CA SER A 83 -2.12 12.27 -8.21
C SER A 83 -2.53 12.86 -9.54
N ASN A 84 -3.84 12.91 -9.79
CA ASN A 84 -4.42 13.58 -10.95
C ASN A 84 -5.70 14.31 -10.55
N ASP A 85 -5.99 15.43 -11.21
CA ASP A 85 -7.22 16.19 -10.99
C ASP A 85 -8.45 15.42 -11.50
N ASP A 86 -8.28 14.70 -12.62
CA ASP A 86 -9.29 13.78 -13.16
C ASP A 86 -9.05 12.35 -12.63
N PRO A 87 -10.04 11.71 -11.98
CA PRO A 87 -9.86 10.38 -11.41
C PRO A 87 -9.70 9.32 -12.50
N VAL A 88 -8.98 8.25 -12.17
CA VAL A 88 -8.70 7.14 -13.09
C VAL A 88 -9.19 5.83 -12.48
N PRO A 89 -9.88 4.97 -13.24
CA PRO A 89 -10.24 3.65 -12.75
C PRO A 89 -9.00 2.76 -12.65
N ILE A 90 -8.86 2.07 -11.53
CA ILE A 90 -7.81 1.07 -11.28
C ILE A 90 -8.48 -0.24 -10.87
N THR A 91 -8.61 -1.14 -11.83
CA THR A 91 -9.25 -2.45 -11.61
C THR A 91 -8.28 -3.45 -11.01
N SER A 92 -7.04 -3.51 -11.52
CA SER A 92 -6.04 -4.44 -11.01
C SER A 92 -4.63 -3.86 -11.02
N ILE A 93 -3.73 -4.46 -10.24
CA ILE A 93 -2.37 -3.99 -10.02
C ILE A 93 -1.39 -5.17 -9.94
N TYR A 94 -0.19 -4.97 -10.48
CA TYR A 94 0.94 -5.88 -10.37
C TYR A 94 2.16 -5.12 -9.85
N CYS A 95 2.69 -5.48 -8.69
CA CYS A 95 3.86 -4.81 -8.11
C CYS A 95 5.11 -5.67 -8.23
N HIS A 96 6.22 -5.06 -8.64
CA HIS A 96 7.50 -5.73 -8.86
C HIS A 96 8.40 -5.69 -7.63
N ALA A 97 9.17 -6.76 -7.41
CA ALA A 97 10.19 -6.83 -6.36
C ALA A 97 11.35 -5.84 -6.64
N LYS A 98 11.66 -5.65 -7.93
CA LYS A 98 12.74 -4.82 -8.48
C LYS A 98 12.20 -3.90 -9.59
N ARG A 99 13.00 -2.93 -10.02
CA ARG A 99 12.64 -2.04 -11.14
C ARG A 99 12.45 -2.87 -12.43
N PRO A 100 11.29 -2.80 -13.11
CA PRO A 100 11.13 -3.39 -14.44
C PRO A 100 11.92 -2.56 -15.47
N TYR A 101 12.53 -3.25 -16.43
CA TYR A 101 13.43 -2.70 -17.45
C TYR A 101 12.74 -1.72 -18.39
#